data_AF-R9ILK4-F1
#
_entry.id   AF-R9ILK4-F1
#
_cell.length_a   1.000
_cell.length_b   1.000
_cell.length_c   1.000
_cell.angle_alpha   90.00
_cell.angle_beta   90.00
_cell.angle_gamma   90.00
#
_symmetry.space_group_name_H-M   'P 1'
#
loop_
_entity.id
_entity.type
_entity.pdbx_description
1 polymer ?
#
loop_
_entity_poly.entity_id
_entity_poly.type
_entity_poly.pdbx_seq_one_letter_code
_entity_poly.pdbx_strand_id
1 'polypeptide(L)' 'MLRMQKPRKWKEQAAELYQFMEGISFGIRIGEEGLILSGRIFQIAKQDPSLTNEQIAAQVGCEIQEVESTREMFGI' A
#
# COMPACT_ATOMS: atom_id res chain seq x y z
N MET A 1 -51.26 -0.86 9.57
CA MET A 1 -49.85 -1.20 9.26
C MET A 1 -49.27 -0.09 8.42
N LEU A 2 -48.43 0.78 8.99
CA LEU A 2 -47.75 1.85 8.24
C LEU A 2 -46.48 1.26 7.59
N ARG A 3 -46.46 1.12 6.26
CA ARG A 3 -45.21 0.88 5.52
C ARG A 3 -44.35 2.13 5.63
N MET A 4 -43.28 2.08 6.44
CA MET A 4 -42.21 3.07 6.39
C MET A 4 -41.56 3.00 5.01
N GLN A 5 -41.93 3.92 4.12
CA GLN A 5 -41.18 4.14 2.88
C GLN A 5 -39.88 4.86 3.26
N LYS A 6 -38.74 4.18 3.13
CA LYS A 6 -37.44 4.81 3.34
C LYS A 6 -37.22 5.91 2.27
N PRO A 7 -36.93 7.16 2.64
CA PRO A 7 -36.86 8.29 1.71
C PRO A 7 -35.65 8.20 0.77
N ARG A 8 -35.84 8.39 -0.56
CA ARG A 8 -34.84 8.29 -1.64
C ARG A 8 -33.39 8.67 -1.28
N LYS A 9 -33.21 9.72 -0.47
CA LYS A 9 -31.92 10.19 0.10
C LYS A 9 -31.04 9.13 0.77
N TRP A 10 -31.59 8.03 1.28
CA TRP A 10 -30.76 7.00 1.96
C TRP A 10 -29.86 6.25 0.99
N LYS A 11 -30.26 6.10 -0.28
CA LYS A 11 -29.46 5.42 -1.30
C LYS A 11 -28.24 6.24 -1.69
N GLU A 12 -28.40 7.56 -1.79
CA GLU A 12 -27.34 8.52 -2.07
C GLU A 12 -26.32 8.54 -0.92
N GLN A 13 -26.81 8.67 0.32
CA GLN A 13 -25.94 8.60 1.52
C GLN A 13 -25.21 7.25 1.65
N ALA A 14 -25.87 6.14 1.30
CA ALA A 14 -25.21 4.84 1.31
C ALA A 14 -24.08 4.78 0.26
N ALA A 15 -24.31 5.30 -0.96
CA ALA A 15 -23.30 5.34 -2.00
C ALA A 15 -22.08 6.18 -1.61
N GLU A 16 -22.28 7.34 -0.98
CA GLU A 16 -21.19 8.19 -0.47
C GLU A 16 -20.37 7.46 0.62
N LEU A 17 -21.04 6.80 1.57
CA LEU A 17 -20.36 6.01 2.60
C LEU A 17 -19.56 4.85 2.00
N TYR A 18 -20.09 4.16 1.00
CA TYR A 18 -19.36 3.10 0.30
C TYR A 18 -18.11 3.64 -0.40
N GLN A 19 -18.23 4.74 -1.14
CA GLN A 19 -17.09 5.39 -1.81
C GLN A 19 -16.00 5.80 -0.80
N PHE A 20 -16.40 6.35 0.34
CA PHE A 20 -15.48 6.71 1.41
C PHE A 20 -14.75 5.48 1.95
N MET A 21 -15.47 4.42 2.30
CA MET A 21 -14.85 3.18 2.80
C MET A 21 -13.95 2.51 1.77
N GLU A 22 -14.30 2.51 0.49
CA GLU A 22 -13.42 2.01 -0.57
C GLU A 22 -12.14 2.82 -0.67
N GLY A 23 -12.22 4.15 -0.57
CA GLY A 23 -11.04 5.02 -0.52
C GLY A 23 -10.11 4.69 0.66
N ILE A 24 -10.68 4.50 1.85
CA ILE A 24 -9.92 4.10 3.05
C ILE A 24 -9.28 2.72 2.84
N SER A 25 -10.04 1.73 2.35
CA SER A 25 -9.54 0.38 2.11
C SER A 25 -8.42 0.36 1.06
N PHE A 26 -8.55 1.15 -0.01
CA PHE A 26 -7.51 1.30 -1.02
C PHE A 26 -6.24 1.91 -0.42
N GLY A 27 -6.37 2.99 0.37
CA GLY A 27 -5.24 3.61 1.05
C GLY A 27 -4.50 2.65 2.00
N ILE A 28 -5.23 1.84 2.76
CA ILE A 28 -4.65 0.81 3.64
C ILE A 28 -3.85 -0.20 2.82
N ARG A 29 -4.41 -0.73 1.72
CA ARG A 29 -3.73 -1.71 0.87
C ARG A 29 -2.45 -1.16 0.24
N ILE A 30 -2.47 0.07 -0.26
CA ILE A 30 -1.26 0.72 -0.80
C ILE A 30 -0.18 0.83 0.28
N GLY A 31 -0.56 1.19 1.52
CA GLY A 31 0.37 1.23 2.65
C GLY A 31 0.95 -0.14 2.99
N GLU A 32 0.13 -1.19 3.03
CA GLU A 32 0.56 -2.56 3.29
C GLU A 32 1.52 -3.08 2.20
N GLU A 33 1.23 -2.83 0.93
CA GLU A 33 2.09 -3.20 -0.20
C GLU A 33 3.47 -2.53 -0.11
N GLY A 34 3.51 -1.23 0.23
CA GLY A 34 4.76 -0.50 0.44
C GLY A 34 5.58 -1.01 1.63
N LEU A 35 4.91 -1.39 2.73
CA LEU A 35 5.57 -1.99 3.90
C LEU A 35 6.17 -3.38 3.58
N ILE A 36 5.46 -4.20 2.80
CA ILE A 36 5.94 -5.52 2.39
C ILE A 36 7.15 -5.38 1.47
N LEU A 37 7.09 -4.47 0.49
CA LEU A 37 8.18 -4.23 -0.44
C LEU A 37 9.45 -3.75 0.27
N SER A 38 9.35 -2.69 1.08
CA SER A 38 10.48 -2.16 1.85
C SER A 38 11.06 -3.18 2.81
N GLY A 39 10.23 -4.01 3.45
CA GLY A 39 10.67 -5.12 4.30
C GLY A 39 11.50 -6.17 3.55
N ARG A 40 11.10 -6.54 2.33
CA ARG A 40 11.86 -7.50 1.49
C ARG A 40 13.21 -6.91 1.06
N ILE A 41 13.23 -5.65 0.63
CA ILE A 41 14.46 -4.95 0.25
C ILE A 41 15.43 -4.88 1.43
N PHE A 42 14.93 -4.46 2.61
CA PHE A 42 15.73 -4.39 3.83
C PHE A 42 16.38 -5.72 4.19
N GLN A 43 15.61 -6.82 4.12
CA GLN A 43 16.13 -8.16 4.42
C GLN A 43 17.27 -8.56 3.50
N ILE A 44 17.14 -8.32 2.18
CA ILE A 44 18.17 -8.69 1.20
C ILE A 44 19.42 -7.83 1.39
N ALA A 45 19.27 -6.50 1.46
CA ALA A 45 20.40 -5.58 1.66
C ALA A 45 21.15 -5.84 2.97
N LYS A 46 20.44 -6.27 4.02
CA LYS A 46 21.06 -6.61 5.31
C LYS A 46 21.76 -7.96 5.32
N GLN A 47 21.25 -8.93 4.55
CA GLN A 47 21.87 -10.24 4.40
C GLN A 47 23.16 -10.18 3.59
N ASP A 48 23.18 -9.38 2.52
CA ASP A 48 24.37 -9.13 1.71
C ASP A 48 24.53 -7.62 1.41
N PRO A 49 25.29 -6.89 2.24
CA PRO A 49 25.53 -5.47 2.06
C PRO A 49 26.32 -5.11 0.80
N SER A 50 26.95 -6.08 0.12
CA SER A 50 27.74 -5.83 -1.09
C SER A 50 26.88 -5.72 -2.35
N LEU A 51 25.61 -6.13 -2.29
CA LEU A 51 24.69 -6.04 -3.42
C LEU A 51 24.43 -4.59 -3.81
N THR A 52 24.43 -4.35 -5.13
CA THR A 52 24.07 -3.05 -5.70
C THR A 52 22.55 -2.88 -5.74
N ASN A 53 22.08 -1.64 -5.88
CA ASN A 53 20.65 -1.36 -5.95
C ASN A 53 20.00 -2.05 -7.15
N GLU A 54 20.70 -2.14 -8.29
CA GLU A 54 20.24 -2.82 -9.50
C GLU A 54 20.06 -4.32 -9.28
N GLN A 55 20.98 -4.97 -8.56
CA GLN A 55 20.89 -6.39 -8.27
C GLN A 55 19.71 -6.70 -7.36
N ILE A 56 19.51 -5.88 -6.33
CA ILE A 56 18.36 -6.02 -5.41
C ILE A 56 17.06 -5.76 -6.16
N ALA A 57 16.98 -4.70 -6.96
CA ALA A 57 15.80 -4.36 -7.76
C ALA A 57 15.42 -5.50 -8.71
N ALA A 58 16.39 -6.07 -9.42
CA ALA A 58 16.18 -7.23 -10.29
C ALA A 58 15.72 -8.48 -9.52
N GLN A 59 16.28 -8.74 -8.33
CA GLN A 59 15.91 -9.89 -7.50
C GLN A 59 14.51 -9.76 -6.87
N VAL A 60 14.15 -8.55 -6.45
CA VAL A 60 12.85 -8.27 -5.80
C VAL A 60 11.74 -8.11 -6.83
N GLY A 61 12.07 -7.63 -8.04
CA GLY A 61 11.13 -7.28 -9.09
C GLY A 61 10.53 -5.89 -8.88
N CYS A 62 11.37 -4.91 -8.54
CA CYS A 62 10.97 -3.54 -8.20
C CYS A 62 11.85 -2.52 -8.95
N GLU A 63 11.54 -1.23 -8.83
CA GLU A 63 12.37 -0.16 -9.40
C GLU A 63 13.60 0.13 -8.52
N ILE A 64 14.66 0.66 -9.13
CA ILE A 64 15.89 1.01 -8.42
C ILE A 64 15.62 2.11 -7.36
N GLN A 65 14.74 3.07 -7.65
CA GLN A 65 14.39 4.14 -6.71
C GLN A 65 13.73 3.63 -5.43
N GLU A 66 13.00 2.51 -5.50
CA GLU A 66 12.38 1.89 -4.32
C GLU A 66 13.44 1.27 -3.40
N VAL A 67 14.52 0.75 -3.98
CA VAL A 67 15.69 0.26 -3.24
C VAL A 67 16.46 1.41 -2.59
N GLU A 68 16.72 2.48 -3.33
CA GLU A 68 17.37 3.70 -2.82
C GLU A 68 16.59 4.29 -1.64
N SER A 69 15.28 4.50 -1.83
CA SER A 69 14.41 5.04 -0.79
C SER A 69 14.39 4.17 0.46
N THR A 70 14.40 2.84 0.30
CA THR A 70 14.44 1.92 1.44
C THR A 70 15.77 1.99 2.18
N ARG A 71 16.90 2.01 1.46
CA ARG A 71 18.23 2.17 2.07
C ARG A 71 18.34 3.47 2.86
N GLU A 72 17.86 4.58 2.30
CA GLU A 72 17.79 5.87 2.98
C GLU A 72 16.90 5.81 4.24
N MET A 73 15.71 5.20 4.13
CA MET A 73 14.76 5.09 5.22
C MET A 73 15.32 4.33 6.44
N PHE A 74 16.12 3.29 6.19
CA PHE A 74 16.67 2.44 7.25
C PHE A 74 18.15 2.72 7.56
N GLY A 75 18.81 3.60 6.80
CA GLY A 75 20.23 3.94 6.96
C GLY A 75 21.18 2.75 6.72
N ILE A 76 20.88 1.92 5.72
CA ILE A 76 21.64 0.70 5.37
C ILE A 76 22.28 0.75 3.98
#